data_AF-A0AAF0F1Z2-F1
#
_entry.id   AF-A0AAF0F1Z2-F1
#
_cell.length_a   1.000
_cell.length_b   1.000
_cell.length_c   1.000
_cell.angle_alpha   90.00
_cell.angle_beta   90.00
_cell.angle_gamma   90.00
#
_symmetry.space_group_name_H-M   'P 1'
#
loop_
_entity.id
_entity.type
_entity.pdbx_description
1 polymer ?
#
loop_
_entity_poly.entity_id
_entity_poly.type
_entity_poly.pdbx_seq_one_letter_code
_entity_poly.pdbx_strand_id
1 'polypeptide(L)'
;MSNEPSYEEYVERHVILPKPFLKRIPKSYFDPEEPGVLRILSDAEWRGIGITQSLGWEHYEVHAPEPHILLFRREKDYQEKGA
;
A
#
# COMPACT_ATOMS: atom_id res chain seq x y z
N MET A 1 13.13 -18.26 30.78
CA MET A 1 12.09 -17.77 29.85
C MET A 1 12.79 -16.76 28.94
N SER A 2 13.24 -17.22 27.77
CA SER A 2 13.84 -16.35 26.78
C SER A 2 12.70 -15.53 26.16
N ASN A 3 12.71 -14.22 26.36
CA ASN A 3 11.86 -13.34 25.56
C ASN A 3 12.47 -13.33 24.15
N GLU A 4 12.03 -14.26 23.29
CA GLU A 4 12.19 -14.08 21.86
C GLU A 4 11.50 -12.75 21.49
N PRO A 5 12.22 -11.78 20.89
CA PRO A 5 11.56 -10.59 20.38
C PRO A 5 10.54 -11.07 19.35
N SER A 6 9.27 -10.74 19.59
CA SER A 6 8.16 -11.09 18.71
C SER A 6 8.38 -10.40 17.35
N TYR A 7 8.97 -11.11 16.40
CA TYR A 7 9.18 -10.66 15.01
C TYR A 7 7.85 -10.60 14.23
N GLU A 8 6.87 -9.87 14.73
CA GLU A 8 5.65 -9.54 13.99
C GLU A 8 5.57 -8.03 13.83
N GLU A 9 6.48 -7.50 13.00
CA GLU A 9 6.71 -6.06 12.88
C GLU A 9 5.63 -5.33 12.07
N TYR A 10 4.87 -6.05 11.22
CA TYR A 10 3.87 -5.45 10.33
C TYR A 10 2.61 -6.31 10.17
N VAL A 11 1.48 -5.63 10.02
CA VAL A 11 0.22 -6.21 9.51
C VAL A 11 0.03 -5.83 8.05
N GLU A 12 -0.38 -6.79 7.22
CA GLU A 12 -0.51 -6.61 5.76
C GLU A 12 -1.97 -6.66 5.31
N ARG A 13 -2.29 -5.94 4.24
CA ARG A 13 -3.55 -6.06 3.51
C ARG A 13 -3.42 -5.61 2.08
N HIS A 14 -4.40 -5.95 1.26
CA HIS A 14 -4.46 -5.53 -0.13
C HIS A 14 -5.69 -4.66 -0.41
N VAL A 15 -5.57 -3.75 -1.36
CA VAL A 15 -6.71 -3.03 -1.96
C VAL A 15 -6.82 -3.41 -3.42
N ILE A 16 -8.02 -3.79 -3.83
CA ILE A 16 -8.34 -4.12 -5.22
C ILE A 16 -9.07 -2.92 -5.84
N LEU A 17 -8.43 -2.28 -6.81
CA LEU A 17 -9.03 -1.23 -7.62
C LEU A 17 -9.87 -1.85 -8.76
N PRO A 18 -11.00 -1.23 -9.15
CA PRO A 18 -11.68 -1.62 -10.37
C PRO A 18 -10.75 -1.45 -11.58
N LYS A 19 -10.59 -2.48 -12.42
CA LYS A 19 -9.70 -2.43 -13.61
C LYS A 19 -9.89 -1.19 -14.51
N PRO A 20 -11.13 -0.70 -14.78
CA PRO A 20 -11.33 0.51 -15.56
C PRO A 20 -10.80 1.79 -14.89
N PHE A 21 -10.68 1.80 -13.56
CA PHE A 21 -10.20 2.93 -12.79
C PHE A 21 -8.71 3.20 -13.04
N LEU A 22 -7.90 2.16 -13.27
CA LEU A 22 -6.47 2.30 -13.59
C LEU A 22 -6.24 3.26 -14.78
N LYS A 23 -7.12 3.24 -15.79
CA LYS A 23 -7.01 4.12 -16.97
C LYS A 23 -7.20 5.60 -16.65
N ARG A 24 -7.73 5.94 -15.46
CA ARG A 24 -7.98 7.32 -15.01
C ARG A 24 -6.87 7.84 -14.10
N ILE A 25 -5.98 6.97 -13.63
CA ILE A 25 -4.87 7.36 -12.76
C ILE A 25 -3.84 8.16 -13.59
N PRO A 26 -3.24 9.23 -13.05
CA PRO A 26 -2.18 9.97 -13.74
C PRO A 26 -1.02 9.06 -14.17
N LYS A 27 -0.50 9.28 -15.39
CA LYS A 27 0.62 8.48 -15.92
C LYS A 27 1.88 8.52 -15.04
N SER A 28 2.08 9.60 -14.28
CA SER A 28 3.20 9.75 -13.34
C SER A 28 3.14 8.82 -12.11
N TYR A 29 2.02 8.12 -11.92
CA TYR A 29 1.84 7.14 -10.83
C TYR A 29 2.09 5.71 -11.29
N PHE A 30 2.44 5.53 -12.57
CA PHE A 30 2.84 4.25 -13.13
C PHE A 30 4.37 4.13 -13.11
N ASP A 31 4.82 2.89 -13.00
CA ASP A 31 6.23 2.55 -13.08
C ASP A 31 6.77 2.84 -14.50
N PRO A 32 7.88 3.58 -14.65
CA PRO A 32 8.45 3.88 -15.96
C PRO A 32 9.13 2.67 -16.61
N GLU A 33 9.58 1.70 -15.83
CA GLU A 33 10.25 0.47 -16.30
C GLU A 33 9.23 -0.65 -16.56
N GLU A 34 8.08 -0.63 -15.89
CA GLU A 34 7.04 -1.64 -16.02
C GLU A 34 5.66 -1.07 -16.46
N PRO A 35 5.34 -1.12 -17.77
CA PRO A 35 4.12 -0.52 -18.30
C PRO A 35 2.84 -1.13 -17.72
N GLY A 36 2.00 -0.28 -17.13
CA GLY A 36 0.68 -0.65 -16.61
C GLY A 36 0.66 -1.05 -15.15
N VAL A 37 1.83 -1.13 -14.49
CA VAL A 37 1.97 -1.32 -13.04
C VAL A 37 2.11 0.05 -12.38
N LEU A 38 1.44 0.23 -11.22
CA LEU A 38 1.62 1.45 -10.43
C LEU A 38 2.99 1.41 -9.77
N ARG A 39 3.66 2.56 -9.64
CA ARG A 39 4.81 2.65 -8.73
C ARG A 39 4.32 2.68 -7.28
N ILE A 40 5.26 2.61 -6.34
CA ILE A 40 4.96 2.90 -4.94
C ILE A 40 4.41 4.32 -4.80
N LEU A 41 3.33 4.44 -4.05
CA LEU A 41 2.56 5.66 -3.86
C LEU A 41 2.71 6.11 -2.42
N SER A 42 2.96 7.40 -2.20
CA SER A 42 2.96 7.99 -0.86
C SER A 42 1.54 8.08 -0.28
N ASP A 43 1.42 8.31 1.04
CA ASP A 43 0.12 8.49 1.74
C ASP A 43 -0.78 9.50 1.03
N ALA A 44 -0.25 10.66 0.66
CA ALA A 44 -1.00 11.69 -0.05
C ALA A 44 -1.48 11.22 -1.44
N GLU A 45 -0.67 10.45 -2.16
CA GLU A 45 -0.97 10.02 -3.53
C GLU A 45 -2.04 8.94 -3.56
N TRP A 46 -1.92 7.89 -2.74
CA TRP A 46 -2.92 6.83 -2.70
C TRP A 46 -4.24 7.32 -2.09
N ARG A 47 -4.21 8.25 -1.13
CA ARG A 47 -5.43 8.94 -0.65
C ARG A 47 -6.02 9.82 -1.74
N GLY A 48 -5.19 10.49 -2.52
CA GLY A 48 -5.59 11.36 -3.63
C GLY A 48 -6.35 10.64 -4.73
N ILE A 49 -6.07 9.34 -4.97
CA ILE A 49 -6.85 8.50 -5.89
C ILE A 49 -8.10 7.88 -5.25
N GLY A 50 -8.42 8.25 -4.01
CA GLY A 50 -9.66 7.86 -3.31
C GLY A 50 -9.57 6.60 -2.46
N ILE A 51 -8.38 6.03 -2.25
CA ILE A 51 -8.22 4.91 -1.31
C ILE A 51 -8.37 5.46 0.11
N THR A 52 -9.29 4.89 0.87
CA THR A 52 -9.59 5.30 2.25
C THR A 52 -9.24 4.19 3.22
N GLN A 53 -8.36 4.52 4.16
CA GLN A 53 -7.82 3.60 5.17
C GLN A 53 -7.53 4.39 6.45
N SER A 54 -7.45 3.68 7.58
CA SER A 54 -6.93 4.25 8.83
C SER A 54 -5.49 4.76 8.68
N LEU A 55 -4.98 5.43 9.70
CA LEU A 55 -3.60 5.94 9.70
C LEU A 55 -2.58 4.80 9.80
N GLY A 56 -1.37 5.07 9.29
CA GLY A 56 -0.20 4.19 9.39
C GLY A 56 0.01 3.19 8.26
N TRP A 57 -0.88 3.15 7.26
CA TRP A 57 -0.72 2.24 6.14
C TRP A 57 0.24 2.79 5.09
N GLU A 58 1.20 1.96 4.71
CA GLU A 58 2.21 2.21 3.69
C GLU A 58 1.93 1.32 2.49
N HIS A 59 1.81 1.90 1.30
CA HIS A 59 1.89 1.14 0.06
C HIS A 59 3.36 0.74 -0.10
N TYR A 60 3.67 -0.56 -0.05
CA TYR A 60 5.06 -1.02 -0.01
C TYR A 60 5.45 -1.89 -1.19
N GLU A 61 4.47 -2.51 -1.86
CA GLU A 61 4.72 -3.42 -2.97
C GLU A 61 3.54 -3.39 -3.96
N VAL A 62 3.85 -3.70 -5.21
CA VAL A 62 2.90 -3.76 -6.32
C VAL A 62 2.90 -5.17 -6.89
N HIS A 63 1.71 -5.70 -7.20
CA HIS A 63 1.57 -7.04 -7.75
C HIS A 63 1.49 -6.98 -9.28
N ALA A 64 2.63 -7.10 -9.96
CA ALA A 64 2.73 -6.99 -11.42
C ALA A 64 1.73 -7.85 -12.23
N PRO A 65 1.49 -9.14 -11.90
CA PRO A 65 0.49 -9.96 -12.61
C PRO A 65 -0.94 -9.39 -12.52
N GLU A 66 -1.26 -8.70 -11.42
CA GLU A 66 -2.56 -8.08 -11.20
C GLU A 66 -2.39 -6.62 -10.75
N PRO A 67 -2.09 -5.68 -11.66
CA PRO A 67 -1.67 -4.30 -11.32
C PRO A 67 -2.76 -3.44 -10.66
N HIS A 68 -3.96 -4.00 -10.55
CA HIS A 68 -5.09 -3.42 -9.84
C HIS A 68 -5.11 -3.80 -8.35
N ILE A 69 -4.20 -4.67 -7.90
CA ILE A 69 -4.00 -5.02 -6.50
C ILE A 69 -2.81 -4.24 -5.96
N LEU A 70 -3.06 -3.44 -4.92
CA LEU A 70 -2.04 -2.68 -4.20
C LEU A 70 -1.81 -3.29 -2.83
N LEU A 71 -0.55 -3.48 -2.44
CA LEU A 71 -0.18 -4.11 -1.17
C LEU A 71 0.20 -3.06 -0.13
N PHE A 72 -0.47 -3.11 1.00
CA PHE A 72 -0.28 -2.19 2.11
C PHE A 72 0.20 -2.92 3.35
N ARG A 73 1.11 -2.29 4.10
CA ARG A 73 1.54 -2.75 5.42
C ARG A 73 1.43 -1.63 6.45
N ARG A 74 1.34 -1.99 7.73
CA ARG A 74 1.37 -1.04 8.85
C ARG A 74 2.04 -1.69 10.05
N GLU A 75 2.79 -0.92 10.83
CA GLU A 75 3.34 -1.42 12.11
C GLU A 75 2.22 -1.91 13.05
N LYS A 76 2.42 -3.06 13.69
CA LYS A 76 1.42 -3.64 14.59
C LYS A 76 1.06 -2.70 15.76
N ASP A 77 2.06 -2.01 16.30
CA ASP A 77 1.95 -1.10 17.45
C ASP A 77 1.67 0.36 17.04
N TYR A 78 1.32 0.61 15.78
CA TYR A 78 1.10 1.97 15.28
C TYR A 78 0.02 2.75 16.07
N GLN A 79 -0.98 2.06 16.62
CA GLN A 79 -2.04 2.69 17.42
C GLN A 79 -1.57 3.07 18.85
N GLU A 80 -0.56 2.40 19.39
CA GLU A 80 -0.08 2.65 20.76
C GLU A 80 0.82 3.89 20.84
N LYS A 81 1.42 4.31 19.72
CA LYS A 81 2.32 5.49 19.65
C LYS A 81 1.58 6.84 19.63
N GLY A 82 0.25 6.84 19.55
CA GLY A 82 -0.58 8.05 19.40
C GLY A 82 -1.50 8.37 20.59
N ALA A 83 -1.38 7.66 21.71
CA ALA A 83 -2.16 7.86 22.94
C ALA A 83 -1.40 8.65 24.00
#